data_AF-A0A2M6URP3-F1
#
_entry.id   AF-A0A2M6URP3-F1
#
_cell.length_a   1.000
_cell.length_b   1.000
_cell.length_c   1.000
_cell.angle_alpha   90.00
_cell.angle_beta   90.00
_cell.angle_gamma   90.00
#
_symmetry.space_group_name_H-M   'P 1'
#
loop_
_entity.id
_entity.type
_entity.pdbx_description
1 polymer ?
#
loop_
_entity_poly.entity_id
_entity_poly.type
_entity_poly.pdbx_seq_one_letter_code
_entity_poly.pdbx_strand_id
1 'polypeptide(L)' 'MPEKTTENLLSMTEEELKQRRKDVNAAINTHAIEGITLHSTTLKILEEYAKGNISLEEFNTLMDNAEL' A
#
# COMPACT_ATOMS: atom_id res chain seq x y z
N MET A 1 2.04 -21.94 19.31
CA MET A 1 1.21 -21.55 18.15
C MET A 1 1.13 -20.04 18.16
N PRO A 2 1.59 -19.31 17.12
CA PRO A 2 1.44 -17.87 17.12
C PRO A 2 0.08 -17.53 16.48
N GLU A 3 -0.97 -17.54 17.29
CA GLU A 3 -2.18 -16.78 17.00
C GLU A 3 -1.90 -15.33 17.39
N LYS A 4 -1.36 -14.50 16.48
CA LYS A 4 -1.20 -13.07 16.77
C LYS A 4 -1.00 -12.12 15.58
N THR A 5 -1.57 -12.42 14.43
CA THR A 5 -1.45 -11.51 13.26
C THR A 5 -2.78 -11.03 12.70
N THR A 6 -3.89 -11.70 13.00
CA THR A 6 -5.22 -11.37 12.45
C THR A 6 -6.03 -10.37 13.27
N GLU A 7 -5.65 -10.10 14.53
CA GLU A 7 -6.44 -9.19 15.40
C GLU A 7 -6.19 -7.70 15.14
N ASN A 8 -5.14 -7.33 14.38
CA ASN A 8 -4.77 -5.92 14.17
C ASN A 8 -5.22 -5.31 12.82
N LEU A 9 -5.87 -6.10 11.97
CA LEU A 9 -6.46 -5.60 10.71
C LEU A 9 -7.86 -4.98 10.93
N LEU A 10 -8.44 -5.10 12.14
CA LEU A 10 -9.86 -4.82 12.38
C LEU A 10 -10.25 -3.37 12.72
N SER A 11 -9.34 -2.40 12.79
CA SER A 11 -9.78 -0.99 12.78
C SER A 11 -8.66 -0.01 12.48
N MET A 12 -8.25 0.08 11.21
CA MET A 12 -7.63 1.32 10.78
C MET A 12 -8.64 2.45 10.89
N THR A 13 -8.23 3.56 11.51
CA THR A 13 -9.05 4.76 11.58
C THR A 13 -9.18 5.41 10.20
N GLU A 14 -10.25 6.19 9.99
CA GLU A 14 -10.40 6.98 8.77
C GLU A 14 -9.22 7.94 8.55
N GLU A 15 -8.60 8.44 9.62
CA GLU A 15 -7.44 9.33 9.54
C GLU A 15 -6.21 8.59 9.01
N GLU A 16 -5.95 7.39 9.50
CA GLU A 16 -4.84 6.56 9.00
C GLU A 16 -5.06 6.17 7.53
N LEU A 17 -6.29 5.84 7.13
CA LEU A 17 -6.62 5.55 5.73
C LEU A 17 -6.46 6.78 4.83
N LYS A 18 -6.88 7.96 5.30
CA LYS A 18 -6.65 9.24 4.59
C LYS A 18 -5.16 9.51 4.43
N GLN A 19 -4.37 9.26 5.47
CA GLN A 19 -2.92 9.44 5.42
C GLN A 19 -2.27 8.48 4.41
N ARG A 20 -2.60 7.19 4.45
CA ARG A 20 -2.11 6.22 3.45
C ARG A 20 -2.47 6.62 2.02
N ARG A 21 -3.72 7.06 1.79
CA ARG A 21 -4.16 7.55 0.48
C ARG A 21 -3.31 8.73 0.00
N LYS A 22 -3.02 9.68 0.90
CA LYS A 22 -2.18 10.84 0.59
C LYS A 22 -0.77 10.42 0.21
N ASP A 23 -0.17 9.49 0.96
CA ASP A 23 1.19 9.02 0.74
C ASP A 23 1.30 8.24 -0.58
N VAL A 24 0.33 7.36 -0.88
CA VAL A 24 0.25 6.65 -2.16
C VAL A 24 0.09 7.61 -3.34
N ASN A 25 -0.79 8.60 -3.22
CA ASN A 25 -0.97 9.60 -4.26
C ASN A 25 0.31 10.43 -4.48
N ALA A 26 1.02 10.78 -3.42
CA ALA A 26 2.30 11.49 -3.51
C ALA A 26 3.35 10.63 -4.24
N ALA A 27 3.46 9.34 -3.90
CA ALA A 27 4.37 8.41 -4.56
C ALA A 27 4.08 8.28 -6.07
N ILE A 28 2.81 8.12 -6.46
CA ILE A 28 2.41 8.05 -7.88
C ILE A 28 2.73 9.38 -8.58
N ASN A 29 2.38 10.51 -7.97
CA ASN A 29 2.56 11.82 -8.58
C ASN A 29 4.04 12.17 -8.80
N THR A 30 4.93 11.80 -7.88
CA THR A 30 6.38 12.04 -8.05
C THR A 30 6.89 11.41 -9.35
N HIS A 31 6.51 10.17 -9.64
CA HIS A 31 6.91 9.49 -10.87
C HIS A 31 6.20 10.08 -12.09
N ALA A 32 4.92 10.43 -11.96
CA ALA A 32 4.15 11.03 -13.05
C ALA A 32 4.71 12.39 -13.51
N ILE A 33 5.22 13.21 -12.57
CA ILE A 33 5.90 14.49 -12.88
C ILE A 33 7.15 14.26 -13.74
N GLU A 34 7.83 13.14 -13.55
CA GLU A 34 8.98 12.71 -14.36
C GLU A 34 8.57 12.03 -15.68
N GLY A 35 7.27 11.94 -15.97
CA GLY A 35 6.74 11.24 -17.14
C GLY A 35 6.78 9.71 -17.02
N ILE A 36 7.02 9.19 -15.82
CA ILE A 36 7.12 7.76 -15.53
C ILE A 36 5.76 7.25 -15.06
N THR A 37 5.22 6.27 -15.77
CA THR A 37 4.04 5.52 -15.32
C THR A 37 4.49 4.26 -14.60
N LEU A 38 4.04 4.08 -13.36
CA LEU A 38 4.33 2.87 -12.59
C LEU A 38 3.67 1.63 -13.23
N HIS A 39 4.32 0.48 -13.09
CA HIS A 39 3.78 -0.78 -13.58
C HIS A 39 2.43 -1.12 -12.92
N SER A 40 1.54 -1.83 -13.64
CA SER A 40 0.20 -2.15 -13.13
C SER A 40 0.21 -2.97 -11.84
N THR A 41 1.20 -3.85 -11.68
CA THR A 41 1.38 -4.63 -10.44
C THR A 41 1.65 -3.70 -9.26
N THR A 42 2.56 -2.73 -9.43
CA THR A 42 2.88 -1.72 -8.42
C THR A 42 1.66 -0.89 -8.04
N LEU A 43 0.89 -0.43 -9.03
CA LEU A 43 -0.34 0.34 -8.80
C LEU A 43 -1.38 -0.46 -8.00
N LYS A 44 -1.52 -1.77 -8.28
CA LYS A 44 -2.43 -2.64 -7.54
C LYS A 44 -2.01 -2.79 -6.08
N ILE A 45 -0.72 -3.02 -5.80
CA ILE A 45 -0.21 -3.16 -4.42
C ILE A 45 -0.41 -1.87 -3.63
N LEU A 46 -0.10 -0.71 -4.24
CA LEU A 46 -0.33 0.61 -3.65
C LEU A 46 -1.81 0.85 -3.30
N GLU A 47 -2.73 0.43 -4.17
CA GLU A 47 -4.18 0.60 -3.94
C GLU A 47 -4.69 -0.26 -2.78
N GLU A 48 -4.25 -1.52 -2.67
CA GLU A 48 -4.61 -2.40 -1.57
C GLU A 48 -4.09 -1.84 -0.23
N TYR A 49 -2.87 -1.28 -0.22
CA TYR A 49 -2.33 -0.61 0.96
C TYR A 49 -3.13 0.64 1.34
N ALA A 50 -3.51 1.47 0.36
CA ALA A 50 -4.28 2.69 0.58
C ALA A 50 -5.69 2.42 1.12
N LYS A 51 -6.30 1.29 0.74
CA LYS A 51 -7.61 0.84 1.25
C LYS A 51 -7.54 0.25 2.66
N GLY A 52 -6.34 -0.03 3.16
CA GLY A 52 -6.15 -0.75 4.42
C GLY A 52 -6.43 -2.25 4.31
N ASN A 53 -6.47 -2.80 3.08
CA ASN A 53 -6.68 -4.23 2.86
C ASN A 53 -5.45 -5.06 3.23
N ILE A 54 -4.27 -4.42 3.22
CA ILE A 54 -2.99 -5.02 3.62
C ILE A 54 -2.27 -4.12 4.63
N SER A 55 -1.50 -4.75 5.50
CA SER A 55 -0.58 -4.09 6.42
C SER A 55 0.63 -3.49 5.69
N LEU A 56 1.43 -2.67 6.39
CA LEU A 56 2.69 -2.16 5.84
C LEU A 56 3.71 -3.30 5.60
N GLU A 57 3.71 -4.33 6.43
CA GLU A 57 4.59 -5.49 6.28
C GLU A 57 4.23 -6.31 5.04
N GLU A 58 2.95 -6.56 4.81
CA GLU A 58 2.46 -7.22 3.59
C GLU A 58 2.71 -6.37 2.35
N PHE A 59 2.52 -5.04 2.44
CA PHE A 59 2.87 -4.12 1.37
C PHE A 59 4.35 -4.26 0.98
N ASN A 60 5.27 -4.19 1.95
CA ASN A 60 6.71 -4.33 1.70
C ASN A 60 7.03 -5.68 1.07
N THR A 61 6.46 -6.76 1.62
CA THR A 61 6.67 -8.12 1.09
C THR A 61 6.17 -8.26 -0.34
N LEU A 62 5.00 -7.69 -0.68
CA LEU A 62 4.46 -7.73 -2.03
C LEU A 62 5.30 -6.90 -3.00
N MET A 63 5.80 -5.74 -2.57
CA MET A 63 6.68 -4.89 -3.38
C MET A 63 8.02 -5.57 -3.67
N ASP A 64 8.63 -6.22 -2.68
CA ASP A 64 9.91 -6.92 -2.83
C ASP A 64 9.83 -8.13 -3.78
N ASN A 65 8.66 -8.76 -3.85
CA ASN A 65 8.41 -9.94 -4.69
C ASN A 65 7.61 -9.62 -5.97
N ALA A 66 7.38 -8.34 -6.28
CA ALA A 66 6.59 -7.96 -7.45
C ALA A 66 7.33 -8.30 -8.75
N GLU A 67 6.69 -9.08 -9.61
CA GLU A 67 7.12 -9.24 -11.01
C GLU A 67 6.61 -8.04 -11.84
N LEU A 68 7.55 -7.35 -12.51
CA LEU A 68 7.37 -6.08 -13.23
C LEU A 68 7.63 -6.22 -14.73
#